data_AF-A0A966QLU1-F1
#
_entry.id   AF-A0A966QLU1-F1
#
_cell.length_a   1.000
_cell.length_b   1.000
_cell.length_c   1.000
_cell.angle_alpha   90.00
_cell.angle_beta   90.00
_cell.angle_gamma   90.00
#
_symmetry.space_group_name_H-M   'P 1'
#
loop_
_entity.id
_entity.type
_entity.pdbx_description
1 polymer ?
#
loop_
_entity_poly.entity_id
_entity_poly.type
_entity_poly.pdbx_seq_one_letter_code
_entity_poly.pdbx_strand_id
1 'polypeptide(L)'
;MILALAQPELDTIADTCLQNNVLRMHLFGSSLSGDVDPNGSDLDLLVEFQAIELDALVQAYFALGQQLAAIWGGWLLLDNAGS
;
A
#
# COMPACT_ATOMS: atom_id res chain seq x y z
N MET A 1 19.71 8.33 -2.84
CA MET A 1 18.63 8.45 -3.85
C MET A 1 17.50 7.60 -3.30
N ILE A 2 16.51 8.27 -2.72
CA ILE A 2 15.38 7.68 -1.99
C ILE A 2 14.24 7.62 -3.01
N LEU A 3 13.59 6.47 -3.12
CA LEU A 3 12.50 6.18 -4.06
C LEU A 3 11.36 7.23 -3.89
N ALA A 4 11.17 8.12 -4.87
CA ALA A 4 10.21 8.06 -5.98
C ALA A 4 8.70 8.16 -5.64
N LEU A 5 8.36 8.65 -4.45
CA LEU A 5 7.02 9.16 -4.13
C LEU A 5 7.14 10.58 -3.59
N ALA A 6 6.34 11.51 -4.11
CA ALA A 6 6.26 12.84 -3.53
C ALA A 6 5.56 12.75 -2.16
N GLN A 7 5.94 13.63 -1.22
CA GLN A 7 5.33 13.66 0.12
C GLN A 7 3.78 13.63 0.10
N PRO A 8 3.08 14.38 -0.79
CA PRO A 8 1.62 14.33 -0.86
C PRO A 8 1.04 12.97 -1.26
N GLU A 9 1.75 12.20 -2.08
CA GLU A 9 1.31 10.86 -2.49
C GLU A 9 1.48 9.88 -1.33
N LEU A 10 2.58 9.98 -0.57
CA LEU A 10 2.79 9.21 0.65
C LEU A 10 1.72 9.51 1.71
N ASP A 11 1.37 10.78 1.88
CA ASP A 11 0.34 11.18 2.83
C ASP A 11 -1.03 10.61 2.40
N THR A 12 -1.35 10.67 1.11
CA THR A 12 -2.60 10.11 0.56
C THR A 12 -2.67 8.59 0.72
N ILE A 13 -1.56 7.88 0.48
CA ILE A 13 -1.46 6.43 0.70
C ILE A 13 -1.62 6.10 2.19
N ALA A 14 -0.96 6.85 3.08
CA ALA A 14 -1.04 6.64 4.52
C ALA A 14 -2.47 6.86 5.04
N ASP A 15 -3.15 7.92 4.61
CA ASP A 15 -4.54 8.20 4.95
C ASP A 15 -5.48 7.09 4.45
N THR A 16 -5.24 6.60 3.23
CA THR A 16 -6.01 5.48 2.65
C THR A 16 -5.83 4.20 3.46
N CYS A 17 -4.61 3.89 3.90
CA CYS A 17 -4.33 2.77 4.80
C CYS A 17 -5.11 2.91 6.12
N LEU A 18 -5.04 4.08 6.76
CA LEU A 18 -5.74 4.34 8.03
C LEU A 18 -7.27 4.16 7.91
N GLN A 19 -7.86 4.63 6.81
CA GLN A 19 -9.30 4.50 6.55
C GLN A 19 -9.74 3.03 6.35
N ASN A 20 -8.84 2.14 5.93
CA ASN A 20 -9.11 0.73 5.69
C ASN A 20 -8.65 -0.18 6.84
N ASN A 21 -8.58 0.33 8.07
CA ASN A 21 -8.19 -0.43 9.27
C ASN A 21 -6.75 -0.98 9.22
N VAL A 22 -5.85 -0.37 8.47
CA VAL A 22 -4.42 -0.71 8.55
C VAL A 22 -3.84 -0.13 9.84
N LEU A 23 -3.18 -0.97 10.63
CA LEU A 23 -2.45 -0.64 11.84
C LEU A 23 -1.02 -0.17 11.52
N ARG A 24 -0.34 -0.84 10.57
CA ARG A 24 1.02 -0.50 10.13
C ARG A 24 1.19 -0.71 8.64
N MET A 25 2.06 0.09 8.03
CA MET A 25 2.47 -0.10 6.65
C MET A 25 3.98 0.03 6.51
N HIS A 26 4.55 -0.75 5.61
CA HIS A 26 5.95 -0.73 5.23
C HIS A 26 6.08 -0.79 3.71
N LEU A 27 6.96 0.03 3.15
CA LEU A 27 7.45 -0.18 1.80
C LEU A 27 8.44 -1.34 1.83
N PHE A 28 8.39 -2.21 0.82
CA PHE A 28 9.35 -3.31 0.68
C PHE A 28 9.78 -3.47 -0.77
N GLY A 29 10.57 -4.51 -1.06
CA GLY A 29 10.84 -4.90 -2.44
C GLY A 29 11.50 -3.82 -3.30
N SER A 30 11.02 -3.72 -4.54
CA SER A 30 11.54 -2.81 -5.56
C SER A 30 11.30 -1.34 -5.18
N SER A 31 10.25 -1.06 -4.40
CA SER A 31 9.96 0.26 -3.80
C SER A 31 11.03 0.78 -2.84
N LEU A 32 12.05 -0.01 -2.47
CA LEU A 32 13.16 0.47 -1.64
C LEU A 32 14.35 0.99 -2.47
N SER A 33 14.48 0.57 -3.72
CA SER A 33 15.76 0.63 -4.46
C SER A 33 16.01 1.94 -5.23
N GLY A 34 15.09 2.91 -5.18
CA GLY A 34 15.18 4.19 -5.90
C GLY A 34 14.95 4.12 -7.42
N ASP A 35 15.14 2.97 -8.05
CA ASP A 35 14.98 2.73 -9.50
C ASP A 35 13.53 2.35 -9.87
N VAL A 36 12.59 3.26 -9.60
CA VAL A 36 11.19 3.10 -10.04
C VAL A 36 11.12 3.45 -11.51
N ASP A 37 10.78 2.48 -12.34
CA ASP A 37 10.39 2.71 -13.72
C ASP A 37 9.12 3.59 -13.72
N PRO A 38 9.20 4.83 -14.24
CA PRO A 38 8.06 5.74 -14.29
C PRO A 38 6.92 5.23 -15.19
N ASN A 39 7.12 4.15 -15.95
CA ASN A 39 6.11 3.52 -16.78
C ASN A 39 5.50 2.23 -16.21
N GLY A 40 5.92 1.77 -15.02
CA GLY A 40 5.36 0.50 -14.53
C GLY A 40 5.95 -0.10 -13.27
N SER A 41 6.71 0.64 -12.46
CA SER A 41 7.20 0.05 -11.21
C SER A 41 6.06 -0.27 -10.25
N ASP A 42 6.11 -1.50 -9.77
CA ASP A 42 5.20 -2.03 -8.77
C ASP A 42 5.36 -1.25 -7.46
N LEU A 43 4.26 -0.77 -6.90
CA LEU A 43 4.24 -0.28 -5.52
C LEU A 43 4.09 -1.48 -4.58
N ASP A 44 5.21 -1.88 -3.97
CA ASP A 44 5.29 -2.94 -2.97
C ASP A 44 4.93 -2.41 -1.56
N LEU A 45 3.77 -2.81 -1.04
CA LEU A 45 3.25 -2.40 0.27
C LEU A 45 2.91 -3.60 1.16
N LEU A 46 3.59 -3.69 2.30
CA LEU A 46 3.31 -4.66 3.35
C LEU A 46 2.46 -3.98 4.41
N VAL A 47 1.26 -4.48 4.66
CA VAL A 47 0.32 -3.91 5.62
C VAL A 47 -0.01 -4.89 6.73
N GLU A 48 -0.23 -4.36 7.92
CA GLU A 48 -0.78 -5.09 9.06
C GLU A 48 -2.15 -4.48 9.35
N PHE A 49 -3.21 -5.28 9.29
CA PHE A 49 -4.55 -4.80 9.65
C PHE A 49 -4.77 -4.86 11.17
N GLN A 50 -5.68 -4.02 11.65
CA GLN A 50 -6.22 -4.14 13.00
C GLN A 50 -6.91 -5.49 13.21
N ALA A 51 -7.02 -5.92 14.46
CA ALA A 51 -7.78 -7.11 14.83
C ALA A 51 -9.28 -6.86 14.63
N ILE A 52 -9.79 -7.25 13.46
CA ILE A 52 -11.20 -7.14 13.05
C ILE A 52 -11.72 -8.50 12.59
N GLU A 53 -13.04 -8.63 12.48
CA GLU A 53 -13.69 -9.86 12.00
C GLU A 53 -13.22 -10.25 10.59
N LEU A 54 -13.10 -11.55 10.32
CA LEU A 54 -12.53 -12.06 9.06
C LEU A 54 -13.24 -11.53 7.81
N ASP A 55 -14.58 -11.47 7.83
CA ASP A 55 -15.36 -10.93 6.71
C ASP A 55 -15.05 -9.44 6.46
N ALA A 56 -14.84 -8.67 7.53
CA ALA A 56 -14.47 -7.26 7.45
C ALA A 56 -13.02 -7.10 6.97
N LEU A 57 -12.11 -7.99 7.39
CA LEU A 57 -10.72 -8.02 6.93
C LEU A 57 -10.64 -8.25 5.42
N VAL A 58 -11.38 -9.23 4.89
CA VAL A 58 -11.42 -9.52 3.46
C VAL A 58 -11.92 -8.31 2.68
N GLN A 59 -12.99 -7.66 3.14
CA GLN A 59 -13.50 -6.44 2.51
C GLN A 59 -12.50 -5.29 2.54
N ALA A 60 -11.86 -5.05 3.70
CA ALA A 60 -10.85 -4.02 3.88
C ALA A 60 -9.63 -4.24 2.97
N TYR A 61 -9.18 -5.49 2.83
CA TYR A 61 -8.06 -5.86 1.97
C TYR A 61 -8.33 -5.51 0.49
N PHE A 62 -9.48 -5.94 -0.04
CA PHE A 62 -9.82 -5.66 -1.43
C PHE A 62 -10.12 -4.18 -1.69
N ALA A 63 -10.79 -3.51 -0.75
CA ALA A 63 -11.05 -2.06 -0.84
C ALA A 63 -9.74 -1.26 -0.85
N LEU A 64 -8.81 -1.59 0.05
CA LEU A 64 -7.49 -0.97 0.12
C LEU A 64 -6.72 -1.15 -1.19
N GLY A 65 -6.62 -2.39 -1.69
CA GLY A 65 -5.91 -2.67 -2.93
C GLY A 65 -6.47 -1.89 -4.12
N GLN A 66 -7.80 -1.78 -4.23
CA GLN A 66 -8.45 -1.04 -5.31
C GLN A 66 -8.21 0.47 -5.20
N GLN A 67 -8.29 1.05 -3.99
CA GLN A 67 -8.05 2.48 -3.76
C GLN A 67 -6.60 2.86 -4.02
N LEU A 68 -5.65 2.05 -3.53
CA LEU A 68 -4.22 2.28 -3.76
C LEU A 68 -3.84 2.14 -5.24
N ALA A 69 -4.40 1.17 -5.96
CA ALA A 69 -4.19 1.06 -7.40
C ALA A 69 -4.73 2.27 -8.18
N ALA A 70 -5.87 2.85 -7.74
CA ALA A 70 -6.41 4.06 -8.33
C ALA A 70 -5.55 5.30 -8.06
N ILE A 71 -4.91 5.38 -6.88
CA ILE A 71 -3.99 6.46 -6.53
C ILE A 71 -2.68 6.34 -7.32
N TRP A 72 -2.13 5.13 -7.41
CA TRP A 72 -0.83 4.87 -8.04
C TRP A 72 -0.89 4.88 -9.58
N GLY A 73 -2.00 4.44 -10.17
CA GLY A 73 -2.16 4.37 -11.63
C GLY A 73 -1.35 3.25 -12.32
N GLY A 74 -0.72 2.37 -11.53
CA GLY A 74 0.09 1.24 -11.98
C GLY A 74 -0.23 -0.05 -11.24
N TRP A 75 0.65 -1.05 -11.37
CA TRP A 75 0.54 -2.33 -10.69
C TRP A 75 0.90 -2.16 -9.19
N LEU A 76 0.14 -2.82 -8.32
CA LEU A 76 0.28 -2.75 -6.87
C LEU A 76 0.45 -4.17 -6.33
N LEU A 77 1.51 -4.39 -5.56
CA LEU A 77 1.73 -5.63 -4.82
C LEU A 77 1.44 -5.35 -3.33
N LEU A 78 0.22 -5.68 -2.93
CA LEU A 78 -0.24 -5.61 -1.55
C LEU A 78 -0.03 -6.96 -0.88
N ASP A 79 0.70 -6.99 0.22
CA ASP A 79 0.87 -8.17 1.07
C ASP A 79 0.39 -7.87 2.50
N ASN A 80 -0.25 -8.85 3.14
CA ASN A 80 -0.71 -8.74 4.52
C ASN A 80 0.27 -9.48 5.43
N ALA A 81 0.88 -8.75 6.37
CA ALA A 81 1.92 -9.27 7.25
C ALA A 81 1.48 -10.38 8.20
N GLY A 82 0.17 -10.64 8.34
CA GLY A 82 -0.43 -11.77 9.07
C GLY A 82 0.18 -12.03 10.45
N SER A 83 -0.47 -11.59 11.53
CA SER A 83 -0.13 -12.04 12.89
C SER A 83 -0.44 -13.52 13.10
#